data_AF-A0A162G913-F1
#
_entry.id   AF-A0A162G913-F1
#
_cell.length_a   1.000
_cell.length_b   1.000
_cell.length_c   1.000
_cell.angle_alpha   90.00
_cell.angle_beta   90.00
_cell.angle_gamma   90.00
#
_symmetry.space_group_name_H-M   'P 1'
#
loop_
_entity.id
_entity.type
_entity.pdbx_description
1 polymer ?
#
loop_
_entity_poly.entity_id
_entity_poly.type
_entity_poly.pdbx_seq_one_letter_code
_entity_poly.pdbx_strand_id
1 'polypeptide(L)'
;MRILLFLILSFGVSSSWAVTSGRYLGMQMIINIASNSVDGTVDGTPQELYLAMDRPEQDSMLGRGKSLEAPKKVLNFICAKKAENNYHCAIYIHKSNVARIGPGKAHFEVRGAEAKALFEQFHSENGLFAFKDEAQTFAIHATPERFVMWFDEQGI
;
A
#
# COMPACT_ATOMS: atom_id res chain seq x y z
N MET A 1 -9.40 -49.09 25.68
CA MET A 1 -8.85 -47.73 25.94
C MET A 1 -7.91 -47.36 24.79
N ARG A 2 -8.46 -46.74 23.74
CA ARG A 2 -7.77 -46.28 22.52
C ARG A 2 -8.35 -44.92 22.14
N ILE A 3 -8.25 -43.95 23.04
CA ILE A 3 -8.75 -42.59 22.80
C ILE A 3 -7.81 -41.66 23.59
N LEU A 4 -7.45 -40.53 22.97
CA LEU A 4 -6.54 -39.48 23.45
C LEU A 4 -5.05 -39.85 23.43
N LEU A 5 -4.39 -39.60 22.31
CA LEU A 5 -2.98 -39.19 22.31
C LEU A 5 -2.74 -38.36 21.04
N PHE A 6 -2.33 -37.10 21.25
CA PHE A 6 -1.88 -36.11 20.27
C PHE A 6 -2.98 -35.57 19.34
N LEU A 7 -3.90 -34.72 19.81
CA LEU A 7 -3.63 -33.37 20.33
C LEU A 7 -2.83 -32.53 19.32
N ILE A 8 -3.57 -32.05 18.32
CA ILE A 8 -3.55 -30.65 17.88
C ILE A 8 -2.13 -30.17 17.53
N LEU A 9 -1.68 -30.53 16.33
CA LEU A 9 -0.86 -29.60 15.53
C LEU A 9 -1.72 -28.38 15.21
N SER A 10 -1.93 -27.51 16.20
CA SER A 10 -2.20 -26.11 15.93
C SER A 10 -0.91 -25.56 15.34
N PHE A 11 -0.77 -25.73 14.02
CA PHE A 11 0.00 -24.82 13.20
C PHE A 11 -0.57 -23.43 13.49
N GLY A 12 0.02 -22.76 14.48
CA GLY A 12 -0.06 -21.33 14.59
C GLY A 12 0.55 -20.81 13.30
N VAL A 13 -0.31 -20.46 12.35
CA VAL A 13 0.09 -19.61 11.24
C VAL A 13 0.53 -18.32 11.91
N SER A 14 1.85 -18.18 12.08
CA SER A 14 2.46 -16.91 12.43
C SER A 14 2.12 -15.97 11.29
N SER A 15 0.99 -15.26 11.40
CA SER A 15 0.64 -14.17 10.52
C SER A 15 1.77 -13.16 10.69
N SER A 16 2.66 -13.11 9.71
CA SER A 16 3.71 -12.10 9.60
C SER A 16 3.01 -10.78 9.35
N TRP A 17 3.19 -9.80 10.22
CA TRP A 17 2.57 -8.49 10.07
C TRP A 17 3.52 -7.61 9.27
N ALA A 18 3.21 -7.41 7.99
CA ALA A 18 3.62 -6.24 7.24
C ALA A 18 3.47 -4.98 8.11
N VAL A 19 4.54 -4.20 8.32
CA VAL A 19 4.48 -2.98 9.16
C VAL A 19 4.03 -1.80 8.30
N THR A 20 2.85 -1.93 7.68
CA THR A 20 2.20 -0.77 7.08
C THR A 20 1.90 0.22 8.21
N SER A 21 2.43 1.44 8.11
CA SER A 21 2.39 2.40 9.21
C SER A 21 2.15 3.82 8.72
N GLY A 22 1.38 4.58 9.49
CA GLY A 22 1.00 5.95 9.18
C GLY A 22 1.72 6.95 10.08
N ARG A 23 2.12 8.08 9.51
CA ARG A 23 2.55 9.24 10.29
C ARG A 23 1.76 10.46 9.86
N TYR A 24 0.87 10.90 10.76
CA TYR A 24 0.09 12.13 10.57
C TYR A 24 0.88 13.35 11.06
N LEU A 25 0.97 14.36 10.20
CA LEU A 25 1.74 15.59 10.43
C LEU A 25 0.83 16.84 10.27
N GLY A 26 -0.46 16.71 10.58
CA GLY A 26 -1.45 17.80 10.50
C GLY A 26 -2.04 17.99 9.10
N MET A 27 -1.28 18.57 8.18
CA MET A 27 -1.75 18.83 6.80
C MET A 27 -1.35 17.75 5.81
N GLN A 28 -0.52 16.80 6.25
CA GLN A 28 -0.02 15.72 5.43
C GLN A 28 0.04 14.42 6.23
N MET A 29 -0.02 13.31 5.53
CA MET A 29 0.18 11.97 6.06
C MET A 29 1.17 11.22 5.19
N ILE A 30 2.05 10.48 5.84
CA ILE A 30 3.00 9.57 5.19
C ILE A 30 2.62 8.15 5.60
N ILE A 31 2.28 7.30 4.65
CA ILE A 31 2.07 5.87 4.87
C ILE A 31 3.29 5.15 4.34
N ASN A 32 3.89 4.29 5.15
CA ASN A 32 5.03 3.46 4.78
C ASN A 32 4.60 1.99 4.72
N ILE A 33 5.02 1.29 3.67
CA ILE A 33 4.84 -0.15 3.49
C ILE A 33 6.24 -0.72 3.19
N ALA A 34 6.78 -1.55 4.06
CA ALA A 34 8.17 -1.99 4.00
C ALA A 34 8.29 -3.52 4.01
N SER A 35 9.20 -4.05 3.17
CA SER A 35 9.37 -5.50 2.99
C SER A 35 9.90 -6.23 4.21
N ASN A 36 10.48 -5.52 5.18
CA ASN A 36 11.03 -6.17 6.36
C ASN A 36 10.31 -5.62 7.58
N SER A 37 9.73 -6.52 8.35
CA SER A 37 9.26 -6.24 9.70
C SER A 37 10.45 -6.06 10.67
N VAL A 38 10.14 -5.65 11.90
CA VAL A 38 11.14 -5.47 12.97
C VAL A 38 11.79 -6.80 13.39
N ASP A 39 11.10 -7.93 13.22
CA ASP A 39 11.61 -9.27 13.56
C ASP A 39 12.35 -9.96 12.40
N GLY A 40 12.48 -9.29 11.25
CA GLY A 40 13.20 -9.79 10.08
C GLY A 40 12.39 -10.71 9.17
N THR A 41 11.08 -10.84 9.37
CA THR A 41 10.21 -11.49 8.39
C THR A 41 10.07 -10.61 7.14
N VAL A 42 10.00 -11.28 5.99
CA VAL A 42 9.86 -10.64 4.69
C VAL A 42 8.38 -10.58 4.31
N ASP A 43 7.88 -9.37 4.13
CA ASP A 43 6.56 -9.03 3.59
C ASP A 43 6.68 -8.75 2.07
N GLY A 44 5.92 -9.51 1.28
CA GLY A 44 5.85 -9.40 -0.18
C GLY A 44 5.02 -8.21 -0.67
N THR A 45 4.14 -7.66 0.18
CA THR A 45 3.19 -6.58 -0.14
C THR A 45 3.82 -5.42 -0.93
N PRO A 46 4.91 -4.77 -0.48
CA PRO A 46 5.50 -3.64 -1.21
C PRO A 46 6.17 -4.06 -2.52
N GLN A 47 6.62 -5.32 -2.64
CA GLN A 47 7.11 -5.86 -3.91
C GLN A 47 5.95 -6.02 -4.91
N GLU A 48 4.84 -6.60 -4.48
CA GLU A 48 3.63 -6.75 -5.32
C GLU A 48 3.15 -5.40 -5.82
N LEU A 49 3.08 -4.42 -4.93
CA LEU A 49 2.69 -3.05 -5.27
C LEU A 49 3.67 -2.39 -6.24
N TYR A 50 4.99 -2.57 -6.04
CA TYR A 50 6.02 -2.10 -6.97
C TYR A 50 5.87 -2.72 -8.37
N LEU A 51 5.60 -4.02 -8.43
CA LEU A 51 5.43 -4.73 -9.69
C LEU A 51 4.14 -4.34 -10.39
N ALA A 52 3.07 -4.06 -9.63
CA ALA A 52 1.80 -3.61 -10.17
C ALA A 52 1.84 -2.19 -10.77
N MET A 53 2.80 -1.36 -10.40
CA MET A 53 2.95 -0.01 -10.99
C MET A 53 3.47 -0.10 -12.43
N ASP A 54 2.68 0.39 -13.38
CA ASP A 54 3.06 0.50 -14.80
C ASP A 54 3.78 1.82 -15.07
N ARG A 55 4.93 1.99 -14.41
CA ARG A 55 5.76 3.19 -14.49
C ARG A 55 7.22 2.79 -14.68
N PRO A 56 7.99 3.55 -15.47
CA PRO A 56 9.43 3.34 -15.56
C PRO A 56 10.09 3.66 -14.21
N GLU A 57 11.22 3.02 -13.95
CA GLU A 57 12.07 3.38 -12.83
C GLU A 57 12.68 4.76 -13.03
N GLN A 58 12.72 5.54 -11.96
CA GLN A 58 13.30 6.87 -11.90
C GLN A 58 13.88 7.13 -10.51
N ASP A 59 14.73 8.15 -10.41
CA ASP A 59 15.29 8.55 -9.12
C ASP A 59 14.23 9.29 -8.28
N SER A 60 14.19 9.00 -6.99
CA SER A 60 13.22 9.56 -6.03
C SER A 60 13.87 9.83 -4.68
N MET A 61 13.11 10.41 -3.74
CA MET A 61 13.56 10.60 -2.37
C MET A 61 13.87 9.28 -1.63
N LEU A 62 13.32 8.15 -2.07
CA LEU A 62 13.65 6.83 -1.55
C LEU A 62 14.76 6.15 -2.35
N GLY A 63 15.41 6.83 -3.29
CA GLY A 63 16.34 6.22 -4.25
C GLY A 63 15.63 5.78 -5.53
N ARG A 64 16.27 4.90 -6.30
CA ARG A 64 15.73 4.42 -7.57
C ARG A 64 14.47 3.58 -7.35
N GLY A 65 13.39 3.95 -8.02
CA GLY A 65 12.10 3.32 -7.83
C GLY A 65 11.07 3.77 -8.85
N LYS A 66 9.82 3.38 -8.65
CA LYS A 66 8.68 3.85 -9.44
C LYS A 66 7.92 4.89 -8.63
N SER A 67 7.36 5.89 -9.29
CA SER A 67 6.41 6.78 -8.66
C SER A 67 5.21 7.10 -9.54
N LEU A 68 4.09 7.34 -8.87
CA LEU A 68 2.89 7.88 -9.45
C LEU A 68 2.52 9.15 -8.68
N GLU A 69 2.11 10.17 -9.43
CA GLU A 69 1.67 11.43 -8.89
C GLU A 69 0.23 11.66 -9.32
N ALA A 70 -0.65 11.90 -8.35
CA ALA A 70 -1.96 12.41 -8.67
C ALA A 70 -1.84 13.86 -9.19
N PRO A 71 -2.75 14.27 -10.08
CA PRO A 71 -2.92 15.67 -10.43
C PRO A 71 -2.96 16.56 -9.18
N LYS A 72 -2.30 17.73 -9.27
CA LYS A 72 -2.18 18.71 -8.16
C LYS A 72 -1.37 18.23 -6.94
N LYS A 73 -0.62 17.12 -7.04
CA LYS A 73 0.31 16.63 -5.99
C LYS A 73 -0.37 16.35 -4.65
N VAL A 74 -1.67 16.05 -4.65
CA VAL A 74 -2.42 15.70 -3.43
C VAL A 74 -2.02 14.31 -2.92
N LEU A 75 -1.70 13.41 -3.85
CA LEU A 75 -1.22 12.07 -3.59
C LEU A 75 0.08 11.89 -4.38
N ASN A 76 1.16 11.53 -3.70
CA ASN A 76 2.40 11.07 -4.31
C ASN A 76 2.74 9.71 -3.72
N PHE A 77 3.02 8.76 -4.58
CA PHE A 77 3.23 7.38 -4.20
C PHE A 77 4.55 6.94 -4.84
N ILE A 78 5.48 6.45 -4.02
CA ILE A 78 6.83 6.08 -4.42
C ILE A 78 7.11 4.69 -3.88
N CYS A 79 7.46 3.72 -4.74
CA CYS A 79 8.02 2.44 -4.31
C CYS A 79 9.46 2.31 -4.83
N ALA A 80 10.41 2.03 -3.95
CA ALA A 80 11.81 1.84 -4.30
C ALA A 80 12.27 0.41 -4.01
N LYS A 81 13.15 -0.12 -4.86
CA LYS A 81 13.87 -1.38 -4.63
C LYS A 81 15.22 -1.06 -3.99
N LYS A 82 15.38 -1.41 -2.72
CA LYS A 82 16.60 -1.12 -1.94
C LYS A 82 17.67 -2.20 -2.10
N ALA A 83 17.25 -3.45 -2.18
CA ALA A 83 18.11 -4.62 -2.39
C ALA A 83 17.28 -5.76 -3.02
N GLU A 84 17.89 -6.93 -3.21
CA GLU A 84 17.13 -8.14 -3.56
C GLU A 84 16.10 -8.45 -2.47
N ASN A 85 14.84 -8.62 -2.87
CA ASN A 85 13.69 -8.84 -1.97
C ASN A 85 13.47 -7.76 -0.89
N ASN A 86 14.00 -6.54 -1.09
CA ASN A 86 13.81 -5.42 -0.17
C ASN A 86 13.19 -4.23 -0.92
N TYR A 87 11.89 -4.05 -0.72
CA TYR A 87 11.09 -2.98 -1.29
C TYR A 87 10.53 -2.09 -0.19
N HIS A 88 10.40 -0.81 -0.50
CA HIS A 88 9.80 0.17 0.40
C HIS A 88 8.94 1.12 -0.41
N CYS A 89 7.66 1.17 -0.07
CA CYS A 89 6.71 2.13 -0.59
C CYS A 89 6.39 3.22 0.44
N ALA A 90 6.40 4.47 0.00
CA ALA A 90 5.91 5.60 0.78
C ALA A 90 4.83 6.34 -0.01
N ILE A 91 3.70 6.57 0.66
CA ILE A 91 2.55 7.30 0.14
C ILE A 91 2.40 8.60 0.93
N TYR A 92 2.54 9.71 0.23
CA TYR A 92 2.39 11.06 0.75
C TYR A 92 1.02 11.59 0.34
N ILE A 93 0.21 11.98 1.32
CA ILE A 93 -1.15 12.48 1.10
C ILE A 93 -1.29 13.82 1.77
N HIS A 94 -1.70 14.83 1.02
CA HIS A 94 -2.03 16.15 1.54
C HIS A 94 -3.53 16.28 1.77
N LYS A 95 -3.92 16.88 2.90
CA LYS A 95 -5.32 17.19 3.21
C LYS A 95 -5.92 18.08 2.11
N SER A 96 -7.07 17.69 1.57
CA SER A 96 -7.75 18.43 0.49
C SER A 96 -9.25 18.12 0.46
N ASN A 97 -9.96 18.56 -0.59
CA ASN A 97 -11.36 18.20 -0.82
C ASN A 97 -11.55 16.73 -1.25
N VAL A 98 -10.51 16.10 -1.79
CA VAL A 98 -10.52 14.70 -2.25
C VAL A 98 -9.76 13.76 -1.30
N ALA A 99 -9.08 14.31 -0.30
CA ALA A 99 -8.28 13.57 0.68
C ALA A 99 -8.64 13.95 2.12
N ARG A 100 -9.09 12.97 2.88
CA ARG A 100 -9.34 13.07 4.33
C ARG A 100 -8.23 12.32 5.05
N ILE A 101 -7.49 13.02 5.89
CA ILE A 101 -6.42 12.44 6.70
C ILE A 101 -6.63 12.78 8.17
N GLY A 102 -6.19 11.90 9.06
CA GLY A 102 -6.19 12.10 10.50
C GLY A 102 -5.23 11.12 11.17
N PRO A 103 -5.14 11.17 12.51
CA PRO A 103 -4.36 10.19 13.27
C PRO A 103 -4.79 8.77 12.91
N GLY A 104 -3.84 7.96 12.45
CA GLY A 104 -4.01 6.55 12.09
C GLY A 104 -4.91 6.25 10.89
N LYS A 105 -5.38 7.26 10.14
CA LYS A 105 -6.28 7.02 9.01
C LYS A 105 -6.12 7.99 7.85
N ALA A 106 -6.24 7.47 6.64
CA ALA A 106 -6.34 8.27 5.42
C ALA A 106 -7.38 7.68 4.47
N HIS A 107 -8.03 8.57 3.74
CA HIS A 107 -8.91 8.24 2.63
C HIS A 107 -8.67 9.23 1.51
N PHE A 108 -8.39 8.73 0.32
CA PHE A 108 -8.26 9.52 -0.90
C PHE A 108 -9.24 8.96 -1.93
N GLU A 109 -10.09 9.81 -2.50
CA GLU A 109 -11.01 9.41 -3.57
C GLU A 109 -11.10 10.49 -4.64
N VAL A 110 -10.91 10.07 -5.89
CA VAL A 110 -11.09 10.90 -7.09
C VAL A 110 -11.91 10.14 -8.13
N ARG A 111 -12.49 10.87 -9.08
CA ARG A 111 -13.36 10.33 -10.13
C ARG A 111 -13.08 10.97 -11.49
N GLY A 112 -13.58 10.34 -12.54
CA GLY A 112 -13.50 10.86 -13.90
C GLY A 112 -12.07 10.88 -14.44
N ALA A 113 -11.68 11.96 -15.14
CA ALA A 113 -10.38 12.04 -15.79
C ALA A 113 -9.18 11.86 -14.84
N GLU A 114 -9.30 12.32 -13.59
CA GLU A 114 -8.26 12.16 -12.58
C GLU A 114 -8.13 10.70 -12.10
N ALA A 115 -9.25 10.01 -11.91
CA ALA A 115 -9.24 8.58 -11.60
C ALA A 115 -8.64 7.76 -12.75
N LYS A 116 -9.05 8.05 -13.98
CA LYS A 116 -8.49 7.40 -15.18
C LYS A 116 -6.98 7.57 -15.27
N ALA A 117 -6.48 8.79 -15.06
CA ALA A 117 -5.04 9.07 -15.11
C ALA A 117 -4.24 8.36 -14.01
N LEU A 118 -4.84 8.10 -12.85
CA LEU A 118 -4.21 7.28 -11.81
C LEU A 118 -4.29 5.78 -12.12
N PHE A 119 -5.44 5.32 -12.61
CA PHE A 119 -5.67 3.93 -13.01
C PHE A 119 -4.70 3.48 -14.10
N GLU A 120 -4.44 4.32 -15.11
CA GLU A 120 -3.48 4.04 -16.20
C GLU A 120 -2.01 3.93 -15.73
N GLN A 121 -1.72 4.20 -14.45
CA GLN A 121 -0.38 4.03 -13.86
C GLN A 121 -0.21 2.66 -13.19
N PHE A 122 -1.20 1.78 -13.27
CA PHE A 122 -1.15 0.40 -12.77
C PHE A 122 -1.39 -0.61 -13.89
N HIS A 123 -0.70 -1.74 -13.82
CA HIS A 123 -1.11 -2.94 -14.53
C HIS A 123 -2.45 -3.41 -13.95
N SER A 124 -3.49 -3.40 -14.79
CA SER A 124 -4.85 -3.74 -14.40
C SER A 124 -5.37 -4.88 -15.26
N GLU A 125 -6.27 -5.68 -14.70
CA GLU A 125 -6.94 -6.78 -15.39
C GLU A 125 -8.43 -6.50 -15.43
N ASN A 126 -9.05 -6.69 -16.60
CA ASN A 126 -10.50 -6.53 -16.79
C ASN A 126 -11.05 -5.15 -16.37
N GLY A 127 -10.25 -4.09 -16.52
CA GLY A 127 -10.66 -2.73 -16.16
C GLY A 127 -10.66 -2.43 -14.66
N LEU A 128 -9.99 -3.27 -13.88
CA LEU A 128 -9.89 -3.15 -12.43
C LEU A 128 -8.44 -3.33 -11.97
N PHE A 129 -8.02 -2.46 -11.06
CA PHE A 129 -6.88 -2.68 -10.20
C PHE A 129 -7.36 -2.69 -8.74
N ALA A 130 -7.02 -3.75 -8.01
CA ALA A 130 -7.33 -3.89 -6.60
C ALA A 130 -6.08 -4.38 -5.87
N PHE A 131 -5.80 -3.76 -4.73
CA PHE A 131 -4.67 -4.08 -3.89
C PHE A 131 -5.08 -3.97 -2.42
N LYS A 132 -4.63 -4.92 -1.60
CA LYS A 132 -4.78 -4.90 -0.14
C LYS A 132 -3.49 -5.46 0.46
N ASP A 133 -2.95 -4.81 1.49
CA ASP A 133 -1.78 -5.34 2.19
C ASP A 133 -2.13 -6.56 3.05
N GLU A 134 -1.12 -7.36 3.40
CA GLU A 134 -1.29 -8.54 4.27
C GLU A 134 -1.90 -8.17 5.63
N ALA A 135 -1.50 -7.01 6.18
CA ALA A 135 -2.01 -6.51 7.46
C ALA A 135 -3.45 -5.97 7.39
N GLN A 136 -4.02 -5.86 6.19
CA GLN A 136 -5.35 -5.29 5.96
C GLN A 136 -5.52 -3.88 6.53
N THR A 137 -4.48 -3.07 6.49
CA THR A 137 -4.49 -1.67 6.94
C THR A 137 -4.45 -0.69 5.78
N PHE A 138 -4.13 -1.16 4.57
CA PHE A 138 -4.02 -0.35 3.38
C PHE A 138 -4.67 -1.04 2.18
N ALA A 139 -5.43 -0.28 1.39
CA ALA A 139 -5.97 -0.78 0.13
C ALA A 139 -6.04 0.30 -0.94
N ILE A 140 -5.97 -0.14 -2.20
CA ILE A 140 -6.26 0.65 -3.39
C ILE A 140 -7.33 -0.09 -4.20
N HIS A 141 -8.31 0.65 -4.68
CA HIS A 141 -9.28 0.18 -5.66
C HIS A 141 -9.39 1.22 -6.77
N ALA A 142 -9.04 0.84 -7.99
CA ALA A 142 -8.99 1.72 -9.14
C ALA A 142 -9.70 1.13 -10.35
N THR A 143 -10.62 1.90 -10.91
CA THR A 143 -11.23 1.71 -12.24
C THR A 143 -11.01 2.99 -13.05
N PRO A 144 -11.29 2.97 -14.37
CA PRO A 144 -11.26 4.20 -15.16
C PRO A 144 -12.17 5.32 -14.62
N GLU A 145 -13.27 5.03 -13.93
CA GLU A 145 -14.17 6.06 -13.39
C GLU A 145 -13.85 6.49 -11.95
N ARG A 146 -13.18 5.65 -11.16
CA ARG A 146 -13.00 5.88 -9.72
C ARG A 146 -11.67 5.33 -9.22
N PHE A 147 -10.93 6.16 -8.50
CA PHE A 147 -9.75 5.74 -7.77
C PHE A 147 -9.99 6.00 -6.29
N VAL A 148 -9.79 4.98 -5.46
CA VAL A 148 -9.91 5.07 -4.01
C VAL A 148 -8.71 4.42 -3.34
N MET A 149 -8.23 5.05 -2.29
CA MET A 149 -7.20 4.52 -1.41
C MET A 149 -7.64 4.71 0.04
N TRP A 150 -7.51 3.64 0.82
CA TRP A 150 -7.79 3.61 2.25
C TRP A 150 -6.53 3.28 3.03
N PHE A 151 -6.41 3.90 4.18
CA PHE A 151 -5.49 3.51 5.23
C PHE A 151 -6.19 3.63 6.57
N ASP A 152 -6.11 2.59 7.39
CA ASP A 152 -6.53 2.59 8.78
C ASP A 152 -5.59 1.68 9.59
N GLU A 153 -4.87 2.25 10.57
CA GLU A 153 -3.96 1.51 11.46
C GLU A 153 -4.68 0.42 12.25
N GLN A 154 -6.00 0.51 12.39
CA GLN A 154 -6.83 -0.49 13.08
C GLN A 154 -7.41 -1.55 12.12
N GLY A 155 -7.18 -1.40 10.82
CA GLY A 155 -7.66 -2.30 9.77
C GLY A 155 -8.86 -1.76 8.99
N ILE A 156 -9.04 -2.26 7.78
CA ILE A 156 -10.08 -1.89 6.79
C ILE A 156 -11.03 -3.03 6.43
#